data_AF-A0A937MWJ3-F1
#
_entry.id   AF-A0A937MWJ3-F1
#
_cell.length_a   1.000
_cell.length_b   1.000
_cell.length_c   1.000
_cell.angle_alpha   90.00
_cell.angle_beta   90.00
_cell.angle_gamma   90.00
#
_symmetry.space_group_name_H-M   'P 1'
#
loop_
_entity.id
_entity.type
_entity.pdbx_description
1 polymer ?
#
loop_
_entity_poly.entity_id
_entity_poly.type
_entity_poly.pdbx_seq_one_letter_code
_entity_poly.pdbx_strand_id
1 'polypeptide(L)'
;MKRTIKKIIKWMIFAGLIFGGWQANIRWEEFKPVLAELEEKDSEKYAKMVEEAKSFHIKEAEFLYREIKSMTREAVITLRYEKWREKRKADKKFHEKYYDDELLNRIKVRKSFKENYQSRMDEIRELTQRQPVKVRFDQWKKTEPWKQRLILHEKCVKYIKMEMKDREVFRQEMEVSKVSTLVVQLSNESLPVELLCNNLVPSAKSAKETQEAVLRLKENLNFKYYIRLLEEIGIPRQEIFPLKDELISKVRDYNDF
;
A
#
# COMPACT_ATOMS: atom_id res chain seq x y z
N MET A 1 -44.33 -5.37 64.96
CA MET A 1 -43.67 -6.34 64.04
C MET A 1 -44.14 -6.27 62.57
N LYS A 2 -45.39 -5.88 62.24
CA LYS A 2 -45.90 -5.85 60.83
C LYS A 2 -45.39 -4.70 59.93
N ARG A 3 -44.97 -3.57 60.49
CA ARG A 3 -44.63 -2.33 59.73
C ARG A 3 -43.21 -2.32 59.17
N THR A 4 -42.26 -2.91 59.90
CA THR A 4 -40.85 -3.05 59.50
C THR A 4 -40.67 -4.08 58.38
N ILE A 5 -41.33 -5.23 58.47
CA ILE A 5 -41.30 -6.26 57.41
C ILE A 5 -41.86 -5.72 56.08
N LYS A 6 -42.98 -4.96 56.12
CA LYS A 6 -43.55 -4.33 54.92
C LYS A 6 -42.63 -3.26 54.31
N LYS A 7 -41.84 -2.55 55.12
CA LYS A 7 -40.81 -1.62 54.64
C LYS A 7 -39.65 -2.36 53.97
N ILE A 8 -39.18 -3.46 54.58
CA ILE A 8 -38.10 -4.29 54.04
C ILE A 8 -38.47 -4.90 52.68
N ILE A 9 -39.68 -5.42 52.52
CA ILE A 9 -40.16 -5.97 51.24
C ILE A 9 -40.23 -4.87 50.16
N LYS A 10 -40.72 -3.68 50.48
CA LYS A 10 -40.73 -2.53 49.54
C LYS A 10 -39.31 -2.14 49.12
N TRP A 11 -38.37 -2.13 50.06
CA TRP A 11 -36.96 -1.86 49.78
C TRP A 11 -36.31 -2.93 48.90
N MET A 12 -36.63 -4.22 49.11
CA MET A 12 -36.14 -5.29 48.24
C MET A 12 -36.68 -5.19 46.81
N ILE A 13 -37.96 -4.87 46.63
CA ILE A 13 -38.55 -4.65 45.30
C ILE A 13 -37.89 -3.46 44.61
N PHE A 14 -37.70 -2.35 45.36
CA PHE A 14 -37.06 -1.15 44.82
C PHE A 14 -35.59 -1.40 44.45
N ALA A 15 -34.84 -2.09 45.31
CA ALA A 15 -33.46 -2.51 45.04
C ALA A 15 -33.39 -3.45 43.82
N GLY A 16 -34.34 -4.37 43.67
CA GLY A 16 -34.44 -5.25 42.51
C GLY A 16 -34.72 -4.49 41.20
N LEU A 17 -35.58 -3.47 41.24
CA LEU A 17 -35.84 -2.61 40.08
C LEU A 17 -34.61 -1.76 39.70
N ILE A 18 -33.92 -1.19 40.69
CA ILE A 18 -32.68 -0.44 40.45
C ILE A 18 -31.61 -1.36 39.87
N PHE A 19 -31.42 -2.54 40.45
CA PHE A 19 -30.43 -3.51 39.99
C PHE A 19 -30.77 -4.02 38.58
N GLY A 20 -32.03 -4.34 38.31
CA GLY A 20 -32.50 -4.74 36.98
C GLY A 20 -32.33 -3.64 35.95
N GLY A 21 -32.63 -2.39 36.30
CA GLY A 21 -32.39 -1.22 35.45
C GLY A 21 -30.92 -1.01 35.14
N TRP A 22 -30.04 -1.19 36.14
CA TRP A 22 -28.60 -1.09 35.97
C TRP A 22 -28.04 -2.19 35.05
N GLN A 23 -28.46 -3.45 35.25
CA GLN A 23 -28.08 -4.56 34.37
C GLN A 23 -28.59 -4.38 32.94
N ALA A 24 -29.81 -3.86 32.77
CA ALA A 24 -30.36 -3.54 31.45
C ALA A 24 -29.55 -2.43 30.77
N ASN A 25 -29.13 -1.40 31.51
CA ASN A 25 -28.29 -0.33 30.96
C ASN A 25 -26.91 -0.83 30.52
N ILE A 26 -26.25 -1.70 31.30
CA ILE A 26 -24.96 -2.30 30.92
C ILE A 26 -25.11 -3.10 29.63
N ARG A 27 -26.12 -3.98 29.55
CA ARG A 27 -26.40 -4.75 28.33
C ARG A 27 -26.75 -3.86 27.14
N TRP A 28 -27.43 -2.74 27.37
CA TRP A 28 -27.73 -1.77 26.32
C TRP A 28 -26.46 -1.15 25.74
N GLU A 29 -25.51 -0.73 26.60
CA GLU A 29 -24.21 -0.22 26.15
C GLU A 29 -23.43 -1.23 25.32
N GLU A 30 -23.43 -2.51 25.72
CA GLU A 30 -22.80 -3.59 24.94
C GLU A 30 -23.49 -3.84 23.59
N PHE A 31 -24.78 -3.54 23.48
CA PHE A 31 -25.57 -3.79 22.28
C PHE A 31 -25.53 -2.64 21.27
N LYS A 32 -25.24 -1.41 21.70
CA LYS A 32 -25.05 -0.24 20.84
C LYS A 32 -24.11 -0.48 19.64
N PRO A 33 -22.90 -1.06 19.80
CA PRO A 33 -22.02 -1.28 18.65
C PRO A 33 -22.59 -2.28 17.65
N VAL A 34 -23.33 -3.30 18.11
CA VAL A 34 -24.00 -4.26 17.22
C VAL A 34 -25.10 -3.57 16.42
N LEU A 35 -25.88 -2.70 17.05
CA LEU A 35 -26.91 -1.92 16.36
C LEU A 35 -26.30 -0.96 15.33
N ALA A 36 -25.18 -0.31 15.66
CA ALA A 36 -24.45 0.54 14.72
C ALA A 36 -23.93 -0.26 13.52
N GLU A 37 -23.43 -1.49 13.72
CA GLU A 37 -23.00 -2.36 12.63
C GLU A 37 -24.18 -2.76 11.72
N LEU A 38 -25.34 -3.05 12.29
CA LEU A 38 -26.54 -3.41 11.51
C LEU A 38 -27.07 -2.22 10.71
N GLU A 39 -27.12 -1.03 11.32
CA GLU A 39 -27.49 0.21 10.64
C GLU A 39 -26.52 0.53 9.49
N GLU A 40 -25.22 0.27 9.69
CA GLU A 40 -24.20 0.43 8.66
C GLU A 40 -24.40 -0.55 7.47
N LYS A 41 -24.86 -1.77 7.74
CA LYS A 41 -25.08 -2.80 6.70
C LYS A 41 -26.29 -2.47 5.81
N ASP A 42 -27.43 -2.16 6.41
CA ASP A 42 -28.63 -1.74 5.69
C ASP A 42 -29.53 -0.86 6.56
N SER A 43 -29.39 0.46 6.43
CA SER A 43 -30.10 1.44 7.24
C SER A 43 -31.62 1.40 7.08
N GLU A 44 -32.14 1.01 5.91
CA GLU A 44 -33.57 0.94 5.64
C GLU A 44 -34.21 -0.27 6.33
N LYS A 45 -33.60 -1.46 6.19
CA LYS A 45 -34.07 -2.65 6.91
C LYS A 45 -33.86 -2.51 8.42
N TYR A 46 -32.80 -1.84 8.84
CA TYR A 46 -32.57 -1.52 10.25
C TYR A 46 -33.68 -0.60 10.81
N ALA A 47 -34.04 0.47 10.09
CA ALA A 47 -35.13 1.35 10.50
C ALA A 47 -36.46 0.58 10.62
N LYS A 48 -36.76 -0.30 9.66
CA LYS A 48 -37.92 -1.19 9.71
C LYS A 48 -37.85 -2.15 10.89
N MET A 49 -36.70 -2.76 11.16
CA MET A 49 -36.50 -3.64 12.32
C MET A 49 -36.78 -2.90 13.64
N VAL A 50 -36.32 -1.65 13.77
CA VAL A 50 -36.59 -0.81 14.95
C VAL A 50 -38.06 -0.46 15.07
N GLU A 51 -38.75 -0.20 13.97
CA GLU A 51 -40.19 0.05 13.94
C GLU A 51 -40.99 -1.17 14.40
N GLU A 52 -40.70 -2.35 13.84
CA GLU A 52 -41.34 -3.62 14.22
C GLU A 52 -41.06 -3.99 15.68
N ALA A 53 -39.85 -3.67 16.18
CA ALA A 53 -39.52 -3.86 17.59
C ALA A 53 -40.35 -2.94 18.51
N LYS A 54 -40.56 -1.68 18.10
CA LYS A 54 -41.38 -0.71 18.85
C LYS A 54 -42.87 -1.06 18.85
N SER A 55 -43.38 -1.69 17.79
CA SER A 55 -44.75 -2.18 17.69
C SER A 55 -44.97 -3.53 18.39
N PHE A 56 -43.94 -4.09 19.04
CA PHE A 56 -43.96 -5.41 19.68
C PHE A 56 -44.17 -6.58 18.69
N HIS A 57 -43.86 -6.40 17.41
CA HIS A 57 -43.79 -7.45 16.41
C HIS A 57 -42.44 -8.18 16.50
N ILE A 58 -42.26 -8.92 17.59
CA ILE A 58 -40.96 -9.50 17.99
C ILE A 58 -40.43 -10.48 16.92
N LYS A 59 -41.31 -11.24 16.26
CA LYS A 59 -40.90 -12.23 15.26
C LYS A 59 -40.36 -11.56 14.00
N GLU A 60 -41.04 -10.52 13.54
CA GLU A 60 -40.69 -9.74 12.37
C GLU A 60 -39.39 -8.96 12.60
N ALA A 61 -39.23 -8.35 13.77
CA ALA A 61 -38.00 -7.70 14.18
C ALA A 61 -36.82 -8.69 14.27
N GLU A 62 -37.03 -9.88 14.83
CA GLU A 62 -36.00 -10.92 14.91
C GLU A 62 -35.58 -11.43 13.53
N PHE A 63 -36.54 -11.62 12.62
CA PHE A 63 -36.27 -12.01 11.24
C PHE A 63 -35.39 -10.96 10.54
N LEU A 64 -35.76 -9.69 10.61
CA LEU A 64 -34.99 -8.58 10.01
C LEU A 64 -33.59 -8.47 10.62
N TYR A 65 -33.46 -8.63 11.94
CA TYR A 65 -32.16 -8.66 12.61
C TYR A 65 -31.25 -9.76 12.04
N ARG A 66 -31.76 -10.99 11.91
CA ARG A 66 -30.99 -12.12 11.38
C ARG A 66 -30.59 -11.89 9.94
N GLU A 67 -31.51 -11.36 9.13
CA GLU A 67 -31.28 -11.04 7.72
C GLU A 67 -30.12 -10.04 7.56
N ILE A 68 -30.18 -8.89 8.24
CA ILE A 68 -29.13 -7.86 8.18
C ILE A 68 -27.81 -8.40 8.73
N LYS A 69 -27.86 -9.13 9.86
CA LYS A 69 -26.65 -9.71 10.48
C LYS A 69 -25.96 -10.71 9.56
N SER A 70 -26.73 -11.51 8.81
CA SER A 70 -26.23 -12.53 7.90
C SER A 70 -25.67 -11.98 6.58
N MET A 71 -25.83 -10.68 6.31
CA MET A 71 -25.31 -10.07 5.09
C MET A 71 -23.78 -10.20 5.03
N THR A 72 -23.29 -10.75 3.92
CA THR A 72 -21.87 -10.80 3.63
C THR A 72 -21.36 -9.40 3.28
N ARG A 73 -20.04 -9.18 3.45
CA ARG A 73 -19.39 -7.93 3.04
C ARG A 73 -19.66 -7.59 1.58
N GLU A 74 -19.66 -8.60 0.71
CA GLU A 74 -19.95 -8.46 -0.72
C GLU A 74 -21.39 -8.00 -0.96
N ALA A 75 -22.38 -8.61 -0.28
CA ALA A 75 -23.78 -8.21 -0.39
C ALA A 75 -24.00 -6.76 0.08
N VAL A 76 -23.32 -6.34 1.15
CA VAL A 76 -23.38 -4.95 1.65
C VAL A 76 -22.78 -3.98 0.62
N ILE A 77 -21.64 -4.32 0.01
CA ILE A 77 -21.01 -3.48 -1.02
C ILE A 77 -21.92 -3.36 -2.24
N THR A 78 -22.46 -4.49 -2.72
CA THR A 78 -23.38 -4.52 -3.85
C THR A 78 -24.63 -3.68 -3.58
N LEU A 79 -25.27 -3.86 -2.42
CA LEU A 79 -26.45 -3.08 -2.04
C LEU A 79 -26.15 -1.57 -2.00
N ARG A 80 -25.03 -1.17 -1.40
CA ARG A 80 -24.61 0.25 -1.38
C ARG A 80 -24.40 0.79 -2.79
N TYR A 81 -23.76 0.01 -3.65
CA TYR A 81 -23.51 0.39 -5.02
C TYR A 81 -24.80 0.50 -5.85
N GLU A 82 -25.75 -0.41 -5.66
CA GLU A 82 -27.08 -0.37 -6.30
C GLU A 82 -27.88 0.85 -5.83
N LYS A 83 -27.98 1.09 -4.52
CA LYS A 83 -28.64 2.29 -3.96
C LYS A 83 -28.00 3.57 -4.51
N TRP A 84 -26.67 3.61 -4.57
CA TRP A 84 -25.94 4.73 -5.14
C TRP A 84 -26.24 4.91 -6.64
N ARG A 85 -26.28 3.82 -7.41
CA ARG A 85 -26.60 3.83 -8.85
C ARG A 85 -28.02 4.34 -9.08
N GLU A 86 -29.00 3.88 -8.32
CA GLU A 86 -30.39 4.32 -8.46
C GLU A 86 -30.56 5.79 -8.06
N LYS A 87 -29.93 6.23 -6.96
CA LYS A 87 -29.90 7.65 -6.57
C LYS A 87 -29.27 8.53 -7.65
N ARG A 88 -28.22 8.04 -8.33
CA ARG A 88 -27.60 8.74 -9.45
C ARG A 88 -28.53 8.90 -10.66
N LYS A 89 -29.38 7.91 -10.93
CA LYS A 89 -30.37 7.99 -12.02
C LYS A 89 -31.51 8.96 -11.68
N ALA A 90 -31.94 8.96 -10.42
CA ALA A 90 -33.11 9.73 -9.97
C ALA A 90 -32.80 11.21 -9.69
N ASP A 91 -31.59 11.55 -9.23
CA ASP A 91 -31.24 12.89 -8.77
C ASP A 91 -30.04 13.47 -9.54
N LYS A 92 -30.32 14.39 -10.46
CA LYS A 92 -29.31 15.10 -11.26
C LYS A 92 -28.38 15.97 -10.41
N LYS A 93 -28.86 16.57 -9.32
CA LYS A 93 -28.03 17.40 -8.42
C LYS A 93 -27.08 16.52 -7.62
N PHE A 94 -27.53 15.34 -7.19
CA PHE A 94 -26.66 14.35 -6.56
C PHE A 94 -25.56 13.86 -7.51
N HIS A 95 -25.90 13.63 -8.79
CA HIS A 95 -24.93 13.27 -9.82
C HIS A 95 -23.86 14.34 -10.00
N GLU A 96 -24.24 15.59 -10.27
CA GLU A 96 -23.31 16.71 -10.49
C GLU A 96 -22.40 16.93 -9.29
N LYS A 97 -22.96 16.99 -8.07
CA LYS A 97 -22.19 17.15 -6.83
C LYS A 97 -21.17 16.02 -6.63
N TYR A 98 -21.53 14.78 -6.94
CA TYR A 98 -20.60 13.65 -6.83
C TYR A 98 -19.38 13.82 -7.75
N TYR A 99 -19.57 14.28 -8.99
CA TYR A 99 -18.44 14.54 -9.90
C TYR A 99 -17.53 15.66 -9.40
N ASP A 100 -18.11 16.74 -8.86
CA ASP A 100 -17.34 17.84 -8.28
C ASP A 100 -16.52 17.38 -7.07
N ASP A 101 -17.14 16.63 -6.15
CA ASP A 101 -16.47 16.07 -4.98
C ASP A 101 -15.38 15.05 -5.39
N GLU A 102 -15.64 14.22 -6.42
CA GLU A 102 -14.65 13.30 -6.95
C GLU A 102 -13.46 14.05 -7.58
N LEU A 103 -13.72 15.12 -8.34
CA LEU A 103 -12.68 15.94 -8.95
C LEU A 103 -11.81 16.62 -7.88
N LEU A 104 -12.44 17.20 -6.85
CA LEU A 104 -11.75 17.80 -5.71
C LEU A 104 -10.92 16.77 -4.95
N ASN A 105 -11.47 15.57 -4.72
CA ASN A 105 -10.73 14.47 -4.09
C ASN A 105 -9.53 14.04 -4.94
N ARG A 106 -9.69 13.90 -6.25
CA ARG A 106 -8.58 13.58 -7.17
C ARG A 106 -7.49 14.65 -7.11
N ILE A 107 -7.85 15.93 -7.06
CA ILE A 107 -6.89 17.04 -6.91
C ILE A 107 -6.17 16.95 -5.56
N LYS A 108 -6.91 16.74 -4.46
CA LYS A 108 -6.35 16.63 -3.11
C LYS A 108 -5.40 15.44 -2.99
N VAL A 109 -5.79 14.27 -3.50
CA VAL A 109 -4.98 13.06 -3.51
C VAL A 109 -3.72 13.25 -4.35
N ARG A 110 -3.83 13.88 -5.53
CA ARG A 110 -2.65 14.21 -6.34
C ARG A 110 -1.70 15.16 -5.62
N LYS A 111 -2.24 16.17 -4.93
CA LYS A 111 -1.44 17.12 -4.14
C LYS A 111 -0.73 16.42 -2.98
N SER A 112 -1.45 15.64 -2.18
CA SER A 112 -0.85 14.89 -1.05
C SER A 112 0.17 13.86 -1.52
N PHE A 113 -0.09 13.19 -2.65
CA PHE A 113 0.85 12.26 -3.24
C PHE A 113 2.12 12.97 -3.72
N LYS A 114 1.98 14.13 -4.36
CA LYS A 114 3.12 14.96 -4.81
C LYS A 114 3.94 15.45 -3.62
N GLU A 115 3.30 15.93 -2.56
CA GLU A 115 3.96 16.37 -1.33
C GLU A 115 4.71 15.22 -0.64
N ASN A 116 4.07 14.05 -0.51
CA ASN A 116 4.70 12.86 0.06
C ASN A 116 5.89 12.38 -0.79
N TYR A 117 5.73 12.36 -2.11
CA TYR A 117 6.81 12.02 -3.02
C TYR A 117 7.98 13.01 -2.93
N GLN A 118 7.70 14.32 -2.91
CA GLN A 118 8.73 15.34 -2.76
C GLN A 118 9.46 15.22 -1.42
N SER A 119 8.74 15.05 -0.32
CA SER A 119 9.33 14.83 1.01
C SER A 119 10.27 13.62 1.04
N ARG A 120 9.88 12.49 0.42
CA ARG A 120 10.74 11.31 0.31
C ARG A 120 11.98 11.58 -0.55
N MET A 121 11.82 12.31 -1.65
CA MET A 121 12.93 12.66 -2.52
C MET A 121 13.91 13.64 -1.85
N ASP A 122 13.41 14.56 -1.02
CA ASP A 122 14.22 15.50 -0.24
C ASP A 122 14.96 14.77 0.90
N GLU A 123 14.30 13.85 1.61
CA GLU A 123 14.93 12.97 2.62
C GLU A 123 16.04 12.11 1.99
N ILE A 124 15.77 11.51 0.82
CA ILE A 124 16.81 10.79 0.05
C ILE A 124 17.95 11.73 -0.32
N ARG A 125 17.68 12.97 -0.75
CA ARG A 125 18.70 13.94 -1.14
C ARG A 125 19.57 14.37 0.05
N GLU A 126 18.99 14.52 1.24
CA GLU A 126 19.72 14.79 2.48
C GLU A 126 20.62 13.62 2.88
N LEU A 127 20.12 12.38 2.78
CA LEU A 127 20.92 11.17 2.99
C LEU A 127 22.05 11.01 1.94
N THR A 128 21.91 11.64 0.78
CA THR A 128 22.88 11.59 -0.33
C THR A 128 23.95 12.71 -0.23
N GLN A 129 23.96 13.54 0.81
CA GLN A 129 25.00 14.57 0.97
C GLN A 129 26.41 13.98 1.25
N ARG A 130 27.23 13.96 0.18
CA ARG A 130 28.70 14.15 0.12
C ARG A 130 29.61 13.48 1.17
N GLN A 131 29.33 12.25 1.58
CA GLN A 131 30.41 11.43 2.14
C GLN A 131 31.37 10.99 1.01
N PRO A 132 32.70 11.02 1.21
CA PRO A 132 33.65 10.48 0.23
C PRO A 132 33.28 9.03 -0.11
N VAL A 133 33.47 8.61 -1.37
CA VAL A 133 33.16 7.22 -1.82
C VAL A 133 33.74 6.18 -0.87
N LYS A 134 34.95 6.43 -0.34
CA LYS A 134 35.60 5.58 0.67
C LYS A 134 34.79 5.42 1.97
N VAL A 135 34.22 6.51 2.49
CA VAL A 135 33.41 6.49 3.73
C VAL A 135 32.10 5.75 3.50
N ARG A 136 31.46 5.96 2.33
CA ARG A 136 30.27 5.21 1.94
C ARG A 136 30.58 3.73 1.74
N PHE A 137 31.74 3.40 1.18
CA PHE A 137 32.18 2.02 1.01
C PHE A 137 32.42 1.31 2.34
N ASP A 138 33.03 2.00 3.30
CA ASP A 138 33.26 1.45 4.64
C ASP A 138 31.95 1.22 5.39
N GLN A 139 30.95 2.10 5.19
CA GLN A 139 29.59 1.89 5.69
C GLN A 139 28.88 0.75 4.97
N TRP A 140 29.03 0.68 3.65
CA TRP A 140 28.50 -0.42 2.83
C TRP A 140 29.00 -1.76 3.34
N LYS A 141 30.32 -1.93 3.53
CA LYS A 141 30.92 -3.17 4.07
C LYS A 141 30.38 -3.55 5.44
N LYS A 142 30.03 -2.58 6.28
CA LYS A 142 29.46 -2.79 7.63
C LYS A 142 27.95 -3.03 7.61
N THR A 143 27.29 -2.82 6.48
CA THR A 143 25.84 -2.97 6.34
C THR A 143 25.50 -4.46 6.26
N GLU A 144 24.46 -4.87 6.99
CA GLU A 144 24.00 -6.26 6.98
C GLU A 144 23.58 -6.68 5.55
N PRO A 145 23.86 -7.93 5.12
CA PRO A 145 23.60 -8.38 3.75
C PRO A 145 22.16 -8.18 3.26
N TRP A 146 21.17 -8.34 4.15
CA TRP A 146 19.77 -8.13 3.79
C TRP A 146 19.44 -6.66 3.50
N LYS A 147 20.09 -5.71 4.19
CA LYS A 147 19.94 -4.27 3.93
C LYS A 147 20.64 -3.87 2.64
N GLN A 148 21.85 -4.41 2.40
CA GLN A 148 22.57 -4.23 1.15
C GLN A 148 21.72 -4.67 -0.05
N ARG A 149 21.06 -5.82 0.07
CA ARG A 149 20.13 -6.33 -0.94
C ARG A 149 18.98 -5.37 -1.22
N LEU A 150 18.31 -4.86 -0.20
CA LEU A 150 17.19 -3.93 -0.37
C LEU A 150 17.62 -2.67 -1.12
N ILE A 151 18.78 -2.13 -0.75
CA ILE A 151 19.37 -0.96 -1.43
C ILE A 151 19.67 -1.31 -2.90
N LEU A 152 20.32 -2.44 -3.18
CA LEU A 152 20.61 -2.87 -4.56
C LEU A 152 19.34 -3.09 -5.39
N HIS A 153 18.30 -3.67 -4.80
CA HIS A 153 17.03 -3.90 -5.47
C HIS A 153 16.34 -2.58 -5.82
N GLU A 154 16.27 -1.65 -4.88
CA GLU A 154 15.71 -0.31 -5.11
C GLU A 154 16.47 0.43 -6.22
N LYS A 155 17.82 0.40 -6.18
CA LYS A 155 18.66 1.03 -7.20
C LYS A 155 18.53 0.33 -8.55
N CYS A 156 18.45 -1.00 -8.60
CA CYS A 156 18.18 -1.75 -9.82
C CYS A 156 16.88 -1.27 -10.47
N VAL A 157 15.78 -1.19 -9.71
CA VAL A 157 14.48 -0.75 -10.25
C VAL A 157 14.56 0.68 -10.76
N LYS A 158 15.19 1.58 -10.00
CA LYS A 158 15.39 2.98 -10.40
C LYS A 158 16.11 3.07 -11.75
N TYR A 159 17.26 2.40 -11.88
CA TYR A 159 18.12 2.56 -13.05
C TYR A 159 17.61 1.84 -14.29
N ILE A 160 16.94 0.68 -14.15
CA ILE A 160 16.26 0.04 -15.29
C ILE A 160 15.11 0.91 -15.80
N LYS A 161 14.31 1.51 -14.89
CA LYS A 161 13.24 2.44 -15.31
C LYS A 161 13.79 3.69 -15.99
N MET A 162 14.90 4.24 -15.49
CA MET A 162 15.58 5.37 -16.15
C MET A 162 16.12 4.98 -17.53
N GLU A 163 16.72 3.80 -17.67
CA GLU A 163 17.19 3.28 -18.95
C GLU A 163 16.04 3.10 -19.95
N MET A 164 14.93 2.49 -19.53
CA MET A 164 13.74 2.33 -20.37
C MET A 164 13.16 3.68 -20.81
N LYS A 165 13.07 4.64 -19.89
CA LYS A 165 12.55 5.99 -20.19
C LYS A 165 13.47 6.75 -21.14
N ASP A 166 14.78 6.72 -20.93
CA ASP A 166 15.73 7.36 -21.84
C ASP A 166 15.65 6.69 -23.23
N ARG A 167 15.49 5.36 -23.31
CA ARG A 167 15.27 4.64 -24.58
C ARG A 167 13.96 5.01 -25.30
N GLU A 168 12.87 5.22 -24.58
CA GLU A 168 11.62 5.71 -25.18
C GLU A 168 11.80 7.09 -25.80
N VAL A 169 12.63 7.94 -25.20
CA VAL A 169 13.01 9.24 -25.74
C VAL A 169 13.97 9.11 -26.94
N PHE A 170 14.88 8.14 -26.92
CA PHE A 170 15.84 7.86 -28.00
C PHE A 170 15.30 7.00 -29.15
N ARG A 171 14.05 6.50 -29.11
CA ARG A 171 13.43 5.72 -30.20
C ARG A 171 13.27 6.48 -31.55
N GLN A 172 13.79 7.70 -31.65
CA GLN A 172 13.96 8.42 -32.92
C GLN A 172 15.30 8.14 -33.62
N GLU A 173 16.32 7.60 -32.95
CA GLU A 173 17.60 7.24 -33.57
C GLU A 173 18.01 5.84 -33.11
N MET A 174 18.18 4.94 -34.09
CA MET A 174 18.44 3.52 -33.88
C MET A 174 19.78 3.30 -33.20
N GLU A 175 19.82 2.55 -32.08
CA GLU A 175 20.93 1.66 -31.76
C GLU A 175 20.61 0.67 -30.62
N VAL A 176 21.08 -0.57 -30.80
CA VAL A 176 20.58 -1.79 -30.14
C VAL A 176 21.49 -2.17 -28.96
N SER A 177 21.34 -1.51 -27.81
CA SER A 177 22.07 -1.86 -26.57
C SER A 177 21.56 -3.17 -25.94
N LYS A 178 22.44 -4.09 -25.49
CA LYS A 178 22.18 -5.45 -24.94
C LYS A 178 20.97 -5.68 -24.00
N VAL A 179 20.48 -4.67 -23.27
CA VAL A 179 19.20 -4.78 -22.55
C VAL A 179 18.01 -4.87 -23.53
N SER A 180 18.18 -4.47 -24.79
CA SER A 180 17.23 -4.70 -25.88
C SER A 180 17.04 -6.19 -26.08
N THR A 181 18.10 -7.00 -26.09
CA THR A 181 17.98 -8.46 -26.18
C THR A 181 17.30 -9.07 -24.96
N LEU A 182 17.53 -8.57 -23.73
CA LEU A 182 16.82 -9.06 -22.54
C LEU A 182 15.35 -8.61 -22.51
N VAL A 183 15.07 -7.35 -22.83
CA VAL A 183 13.71 -6.79 -22.92
C VAL A 183 12.94 -7.39 -24.10
N VAL A 184 13.60 -7.77 -25.20
CA VAL A 184 13.01 -8.48 -26.36
C VAL A 184 12.87 -9.99 -26.11
N GLN A 185 13.80 -10.63 -25.39
CA GLN A 185 13.61 -12.03 -24.94
C GLN A 185 12.47 -12.14 -23.92
N LEU A 186 12.25 -11.08 -23.12
CA LEU A 186 11.18 -11.00 -22.13
C LEU A 186 9.91 -10.31 -22.67
N SER A 187 9.91 -9.73 -23.88
CA SER A 187 8.73 -9.07 -24.45
C SER A 187 7.62 -10.04 -24.84
N ASN A 188 7.87 -11.35 -24.74
CA ASN A 188 6.79 -12.32 -24.85
C ASN A 188 5.87 -12.32 -23.61
N GLU A 189 6.33 -11.86 -22.44
CA GLU A 189 5.49 -11.56 -21.26
C GLU A 189 6.13 -10.45 -20.41
N SER A 190 5.58 -9.24 -20.45
CA SER A 190 6.14 -8.06 -19.76
C SER A 190 6.10 -8.20 -18.23
N LEU A 191 7.14 -8.79 -17.65
CA LEU A 191 7.31 -8.82 -16.20
C LEU A 191 7.55 -7.38 -15.68
N PRO A 192 6.86 -6.95 -14.61
CA PRO A 192 7.18 -5.71 -13.90
C PRO A 192 8.66 -5.61 -13.55
N VAL A 193 9.25 -4.42 -13.68
CA VAL A 193 10.70 -4.18 -13.42
C VAL A 193 11.10 -4.62 -12.01
N GLU A 194 10.18 -4.56 -11.05
CA GLU A 194 10.36 -5.04 -9.69
C GLU A 194 10.63 -6.55 -9.62
N LEU A 195 9.93 -7.34 -10.45
CA LEU A 195 10.15 -8.79 -10.56
C LEU A 195 11.45 -9.10 -11.29
N LEU A 196 11.81 -8.31 -12.30
CA LEU A 196 13.11 -8.42 -12.97
C LEU A 196 14.25 -8.21 -11.97
N CYS A 197 14.17 -7.17 -11.16
CA CYS A 197 15.19 -6.88 -10.14
C CYS A 197 15.22 -7.90 -9.01
N ASN A 198 14.14 -8.66 -8.75
CA ASN A 198 14.18 -9.78 -7.80
C ASN A 198 15.10 -10.92 -8.30
N ASN A 199 15.16 -11.14 -9.62
CA ASN A 199 16.04 -12.14 -10.21
C ASN A 199 17.49 -11.67 -10.27
N LEU A 200 17.70 -10.38 -10.57
CA LEU A 200 19.03 -9.76 -10.63
C LEU A 200 19.65 -9.60 -9.25
N VAL A 201 18.83 -9.34 -8.22
CA VAL A 201 19.23 -9.15 -6.83
C VAL A 201 18.48 -10.14 -5.93
N PRO A 202 18.88 -11.43 -5.96
CA PRO A 202 18.22 -12.48 -5.18
C PRO A 202 18.41 -12.27 -3.67
N SER A 203 17.70 -13.06 -2.87
CA SER A 203 17.76 -13.03 -1.39
C SER A 203 19.15 -13.36 -0.85
N ALA A 204 20.00 -12.34 -0.79
CA ALA A 204 21.36 -12.47 -0.27
C ALA A 204 21.35 -12.71 1.24
N LYS A 205 21.81 -13.89 1.66
CA LYS A 205 22.07 -14.30 3.05
C LYS A 205 23.52 -14.05 3.46
N SER A 206 24.39 -13.74 2.51
CA SER A 206 25.82 -13.54 2.74
C SER A 206 26.40 -12.35 1.95
N ALA A 207 27.55 -11.85 2.40
CA ALA A 207 28.29 -10.81 1.69
C ALA A 207 28.72 -11.26 0.27
N LYS A 208 29.02 -12.56 0.10
CA LYS A 208 29.37 -13.16 -1.20
C LYS A 208 28.19 -13.09 -2.19
N GLU A 209 26.99 -13.45 -1.75
CA GLU A 209 25.78 -13.36 -2.58
C GLU A 209 25.44 -11.90 -2.95
N THR A 210 25.75 -10.95 -2.07
CA THR A 210 25.60 -9.52 -2.37
C THR A 210 26.60 -9.07 -3.44
N GLN A 211 27.85 -9.53 -3.37
CA GLN A 211 28.86 -9.22 -4.38
C GLN A 211 28.52 -9.84 -5.74
N GLU A 212 28.00 -11.08 -5.75
CA GLU A 212 27.49 -11.71 -6.98
C GLU A 212 26.33 -10.91 -7.59
N ALA A 213 25.43 -10.37 -6.78
CA ALA A 213 24.36 -9.49 -7.27
C ALA A 213 24.90 -8.18 -7.89
N VAL A 214 25.91 -7.57 -7.28
CA VAL A 214 26.58 -6.38 -7.85
C VAL A 214 27.22 -6.68 -9.21
N LEU A 215 27.81 -7.87 -9.37
CA LEU A 215 28.38 -8.32 -10.65
C LEU A 215 27.29 -8.65 -11.68
N ARG A 216 26.19 -9.29 -11.29
CA ARG A 216 25.05 -9.50 -12.21
C ARG A 216 24.49 -8.19 -12.73
N LEU A 217 24.38 -7.16 -11.89
CA LEU A 217 23.95 -5.83 -12.32
C LEU A 217 24.93 -5.20 -13.33
N LYS A 218 26.24 -5.49 -13.24
CA LYS A 218 27.24 -5.04 -14.24
C LYS A 218 26.94 -5.59 -15.63
N GLU A 219 26.51 -6.84 -15.70
CA GLU A 219 26.23 -7.54 -16.96
C GLU A 219 24.88 -7.12 -17.58
N ASN A 220 23.94 -6.66 -16.74
CA ASN A 220 22.55 -6.42 -17.12
C ASN A 220 22.15 -4.93 -17.21
N LEU A 221 22.94 -4.00 -16.67
CA LEU A 221 22.70 -2.57 -16.80
C LEU A 221 23.63 -1.94 -17.83
N ASN A 222 23.15 -0.92 -18.55
CA ASN A 222 24.05 -0.08 -19.35
C ASN A 222 25.13 0.54 -18.44
N PHE A 223 26.37 0.60 -18.96
CA PHE A 223 27.55 1.06 -18.22
C PHE A 223 27.32 2.42 -17.54
N LYS A 224 26.70 3.39 -18.24
CA LYS A 224 26.35 4.71 -17.70
C LYS A 224 25.51 4.60 -16.41
N TYR A 225 24.48 3.76 -16.41
CA TYR A 225 23.60 3.60 -15.24
C TYR A 225 24.24 2.73 -14.16
N TYR A 226 25.01 1.73 -14.55
CA TYR A 226 25.77 0.91 -13.61
C TYR A 226 26.77 1.74 -12.81
N ILE A 227 27.50 2.65 -13.47
CA ILE A 227 28.43 3.55 -12.80
C ILE A 227 27.71 4.49 -11.82
N ARG A 228 26.57 5.07 -12.22
CA ARG A 228 25.77 5.89 -11.31
C ARG A 228 25.24 5.10 -10.11
N LEU A 229 24.88 3.83 -10.31
CA LEU A 229 24.51 2.92 -9.24
C LEU A 229 25.66 2.74 -8.25
N LEU A 230 26.87 2.42 -8.73
CA LEU A 230 28.04 2.26 -7.87
C LEU A 230 28.39 3.54 -7.11
N GLU A 231 28.28 4.70 -7.75
CA GLU A 231 28.53 6.00 -7.12
C GLU A 231 27.55 6.32 -5.99
N GLU A 232 26.26 6.05 -6.21
CA GLU A 232 25.21 6.25 -5.21
C GLU A 232 25.36 5.29 -4.02
N ILE A 233 25.73 4.03 -4.26
CA ILE A 233 25.95 3.05 -3.19
C ILE A 233 27.32 3.28 -2.50
N GLY A 234 28.25 3.92 -3.20
CA GLY A 234 29.59 4.18 -2.69
C GLY A 234 30.56 3.01 -2.89
N ILE A 235 30.33 2.13 -3.86
CA ILE A 235 31.28 1.07 -4.21
C ILE A 235 32.33 1.66 -5.16
N PRO A 236 33.63 1.64 -4.81
CA PRO A 236 34.69 2.10 -5.69
C PRO A 236 34.73 1.27 -6.96
N ARG A 237 34.91 1.92 -8.13
CA ARG A 237 34.98 1.21 -9.41
C ARG A 237 36.10 0.18 -9.44
N GLN A 238 37.22 0.47 -8.79
CA GLN A 238 38.40 -0.40 -8.71
C GLN A 238 38.12 -1.74 -8.01
N GLU A 239 37.10 -1.81 -7.16
CA GLU A 239 36.70 -3.05 -6.48
C GLU A 239 35.93 -4.00 -7.40
N ILE A 240 35.44 -3.49 -8.54
CA ILE A 240 34.59 -4.22 -9.50
C ILE A 240 35.27 -4.38 -10.87
N PHE A 241 36.16 -3.44 -11.23
CA PHE A 241 36.93 -3.45 -12.46
C PHE A 241 38.42 -3.59 -12.11
N PRO A 242 39.05 -4.76 -12.37
CA PRO A 242 40.49 -4.74 -12.59
C PRO A 242 40.76 -3.86 -13.81
N LEU A 243 41.78 -2.99 -13.75
CA LEU A 243 42.06 -1.89 -14.72
C LEU A 243 41.89 -2.26 -16.22
N LYS A 244 42.09 -3.53 -16.58
CA LYS A 244 41.95 -4.07 -17.93
C LYS A 244 40.50 -4.10 -18.46
N ASP A 245 39.52 -4.33 -17.57
CA ASP A 245 38.10 -4.42 -17.92
C ASP A 245 37.44 -3.05 -18.09
N GLU A 246 37.94 -2.02 -17.40
CA GLU A 246 37.46 -0.63 -17.56
C GLU A 246 37.83 -0.07 -18.94
N LEU A 247 39.00 -0.45 -19.46
CA LEU A 247 39.42 -0.08 -20.82
C LEU A 247 38.59 -0.81 -21.88
N ILE A 248 38.31 -2.10 -21.71
CA ILE A 248 37.48 -2.88 -22.67
C ILE A 248 36.02 -2.40 -22.68
N SER A 249 35.47 -2.03 -21.52
CA SER A 249 34.10 -1.50 -21.43
C SER A 249 33.97 -0.08 -22.00
N LYS A 250 34.94 0.81 -21.75
CA LYS A 250 35.00 2.14 -22.38
C LYS A 250 35.19 2.06 -23.90
N VAL A 251 35.96 1.10 -24.41
CA VAL A 251 36.14 0.87 -25.85
C VAL A 251 34.86 0.30 -26.48
N ARG A 252 34.06 -0.48 -25.75
CA ARG A 252 32.72 -0.91 -26.19
C ARG A 252 31.75 0.28 -26.29
N ASP A 253 31.71 1.14 -25.29
CA ASP A 253 30.89 2.37 -25.32
C ASP A 253 31.34 3.36 -26.43
N TYR A 254 32.60 3.33 -26.85
CA TYR A 254 33.11 4.18 -27.95
C TYR A 254 32.86 3.59 -29.36
N ASN A 255 32.63 2.27 -29.46
CA ASN A 255 32.33 1.58 -30.72
C ASN A 255 30.83 1.28 -30.91
N ASP A 256 30.00 1.56 -29.89
CA ASP A 256 28.54 1.57 -29.93
C ASP A 256 28.02 3.02 -30.11
N PHE A 257 28.76 3.85 -30.87
CA PHE A 257 28.41 5.18 -31.39
C PHE A 257 28.49 5.17 -32.92
#